data_AF-A0A2D0JNY9-F1
#
_entry.id   AF-A0A2D0JNY9-F1
#
_cell.length_a   1.000
_cell.length_b   1.000
_cell.length_c   1.000
_cell.angle_alpha   90.00
_cell.angle_beta   90.00
_cell.angle_gamma   90.00
#
_symmetry.space_group_name_H-M   'P 1'
#
loop_
_entity.id
_entity.type
_entity.pdbx_description
1 polymer ?
#
loop_
_entity_poly.entity_id
_entity_poly.type
_entity_poly.pdbx_seq_one_letter_code
_entity_poly.pdbx_strand_id
1 'polypeptide(L)' 'MMKPIDKITYRNGFRRNDKPATFEEVSEIYESRKEAALTDWEQHQKQKVKSQSQDE' A
#
# COMPACT_ATOMS: atom_id res chain seq x y z
N MET A 1 11.17 -12.57 9.37
CA MET A 1 12.11 -11.77 8.56
C MET A 1 11.29 -10.94 7.59
N MET A 2 11.19 -9.63 7.77
CA MET A 2 10.44 -8.79 6.84
C MET A 2 11.18 -8.76 5.50
N LYS A 3 10.52 -9.18 4.42
CA LYS A 3 11.08 -9.05 3.08
C LYS A 3 11.30 -7.54 2.81
N PRO A 4 12.41 -7.15 2.15
CA PRO A 4 12.61 -5.76 1.77
C PRO A 4 11.40 -5.29 0.95
N ILE A 5 10.82 -4.15 1.34
CA ILE A 5 9.67 -3.57 0.64
C ILE A 5 10.13 -3.18 -0.76
N ASP A 6 9.58 -3.84 -1.78
CA ASP A 6 9.91 -3.54 -3.17
C ASP A 6 9.70 -2.05 -3.48
N LYS A 7 10.73 -1.36 -3.98
CA LYS A 7 10.60 0.04 -4.37
C LYS A 7 10.12 0.10 -5.81
N ILE A 8 8.88 0.55 -6.02
CA ILE A 8 8.37 0.86 -7.36
C ILE A 8 8.64 2.34 -7.64
N THR A 9 9.26 2.63 -8.77
CA THR A 9 9.44 4.00 -9.26
C THR A 9 9.01 4.12 -10.72
N TYR A 10 8.57 5.31 -11.09
CA TYR A 10 8.23 5.64 -12.47
C TYR A 10 9.10 6.82 -12.93
N ARG A 11 10.13 6.50 -13.73
CA ARG A 11 10.97 7.49 -14.40
C ARG A 11 11.48 6.88 -15.71
N ASN A 12 10.87 7.31 -16.82
CA ASN A 12 11.06 6.73 -18.15
C ASN A 12 10.68 5.25 -18.26
N GLY A 13 9.57 4.86 -17.61
CA GLY A 13 9.11 3.48 -17.50
C GLY A 13 9.08 2.98 -16.05
N PHE A 14 8.51 1.79 -15.86
CA PHE A 14 8.41 1.14 -14.56
C PHE A 14 9.75 0.57 -14.13
N ARG A 15 10.09 0.81 -12.87
CA ARG A 15 11.25 0.18 -12.22
C ARG A 15 10.85 -0.43 -10.89
N ARG A 16 11.29 -1.68 -10.68
CA ARG A 16 11.22 -2.40 -9.40
C ARG A 16 12.62 -2.54 -8.84
N ASN A 17 12.87 -1.98 -7.65
CA ASN A 17 14.19 -1.96 -7.00
C ASN A 17 15.29 -1.46 -7.95
N ASP A 18 15.03 -0.31 -8.58
CA ASP A 18 15.91 0.37 -9.55
C ASP A 18 16.17 -0.40 -10.87
N LYS A 19 15.64 -1.61 -11.03
CA LYS A 19 15.68 -2.39 -12.28
C LYS A 19 14.43 -2.12 -13.12
N PRO A 20 14.55 -2.06 -14.47
CA PRO A 20 13.37 -2.02 -15.34
C PRO A 20 12.43 -3.19 -15.04
N ALA A 21 11.13 -2.91 -14.99
CA ALA A 21 10.09 -3.89 -14.73
C ALA A 21 8.94 -3.68 -15.72
N THR A 22 8.16 -4.72 -15.98
CA THR A 22 6.94 -4.56 -16.79
C THR A 22 5.79 -4.02 -15.95
N PHE A 23 4.71 -3.62 -16.62
CA PHE A 23 3.50 -3.18 -15.93
C PHE A 23 2.90 -4.31 -15.10
N GLU A 24 2.89 -5.55 -15.60
CA GLU A 24 2.35 -6.72 -14.92
C GLU A 24 3.06 -6.98 -13.59
N GLU A 25 4.40 -6.95 -13.59
CA GLU A 25 5.22 -7.15 -12.38
C GLU A 25 4.99 -6.07 -11.32
N VAL A 26 4.72 -4.84 -11.75
CA VAL A 26 4.43 -3.72 -10.85
C VAL A 26 2.99 -3.74 -10.35
N SER A 27 2.05 -4.13 -11.22
CA SER A 27 0.62 -4.15 -10.94
C SER A 27 0.29 -5.09 -9.78
N GLU A 28 0.87 -6.29 -9.75
CA GLU A 28 0.66 -7.26 -8.66
C GLU A 28 1.06 -6.68 -7.29
N ILE A 29 2.22 -6.00 -7.24
CA ILE A 29 2.73 -5.37 -6.01
C ILE A 29 1.86 -4.16 -5.64
N TYR A 30 1.42 -3.38 -6.62
CA TYR A 30 0.57 -2.21 -6.40
C TYR A 30 -0.79 -2.61 -5.82
N GLU A 31 -1.49 -3.58 -6.42
CA GLU A 31 -2.80 -4.02 -5.94
C GLU A 31 -2.71 -4.61 -4.53
N SER A 32 -1.68 -5.42 -4.25
CA SER A 32 -1.44 -5.95 -2.90
C SER A 32 -1.27 -4.83 -1.85
N ARG A 33 -0.57 -3.74 -2.20
CA ARG A 33 -0.38 -2.59 -1.29
C ARG A 33 -1.65 -1.76 -1.12
N LYS A 34 -2.41 -1.62 -2.19
CA LYS A 34 -3.67 -0.90 -2.19
C LYS A 34 -4.69 -1.60 -1.30
N GLU A 35 -4.78 -2.93 -1.36
CA GLU A 35 -5.65 -3.72 -0.47
C GLU A 35 -5.25 -3.58 1.01
N ALA A 36 -3.95 -3.68 1.31
CA ALA A 36 -3.44 -3.48 2.67
C ALA A 36 -3.74 -2.07 3.19
N ALA A 37 -3.48 -1.03 2.38
CA ALA A 37 -3.73 0.35 2.76
C ALA A 37 -5.21 0.66 2.96
N LEU A 38 -6.10 0.06 2.15
CA LEU A 38 -7.55 0.16 2.34
C LEU A 38 -7.99 -0.50 3.65
N THR A 39 -7.46 -1.68 3.95
CA THR A 39 -7.75 -2.39 5.20
C THR A 39 -7.32 -1.57 6.41
N ASP A 40 -6.09 -1.04 6.39
CA ASP A 40 -5.56 -0.17 7.45
C ASP A 40 -6.41 1.10 7.60
N TRP A 41 -6.81 1.72 6.49
CA TRP A 41 -7.68 2.89 6.51
C TRP A 41 -9.05 2.57 7.11
N GLU A 42 -9.70 1.47 6.74
CA GLU A 42 -10.97 1.05 7.30
C GLU A 42 -10.88 0.78 8.81
N GLN A 43 -9.80 0.13 9.25
CA GLN A 43 -9.55 -0.09 10.68
C GLN A 43 -9.40 1.23 11.43
N HIS A 44 -8.63 2.17 10.85
CA HIS A 44 -8.47 3.51 11.41
C HIS A 44 -9.81 4.27 11.48
N GLN A 45 -10.65 4.21 10.43
CA GLN A 45 -11.99 4.81 10.46
C GLN A 45 -12.87 4.21 11.56
N LYS A 46 -12.88 2.87 11.70
CA LYS A 46 -13.63 2.19 12.76
C LYS A 46 -13.17 2.61 14.17
N GLN A 47 -11.86 2.77 14.37
CA GLN A 47 -11.30 3.26 15.64
C GLN A 47 -11.66 4.73 15.90
N LYS A 48 -11.62 5.58 14.87
CA LYS A 48 -12.02 6.98 14.98
C LYS A 48 -13.48 7.12 15.41
N VAL A 49 -14.39 6.38 14.79
CA VAL A 49 -15.83 6.39 15.16
C VAL A 49 -16.04 5.93 16.61
N LYS A 50 -15.34 4.86 17.05
CA LYS A 50 -15.40 4.38 18.44
C LYS A 50 -14.86 5.40 19.45
N SER A 51 -13.81 6.12 19.09
CA SER A 51 -13.22 7.14 19.96
C SER A 51 -14.14 8.37 20.07
N GLN A 52 -14.81 8.76 18.98
CA GLN A 52 -15.78 9.87 18.99
C GLN A 52 -17.10 9.58 19.71
N SER A 53 -17.40 8.31 20.00
CA SER A 53 -18.62 7.89 20.72
C SER A 53 -18.40 7.69 22.23
N GLN A 54 -17.18 7.94 22.74
CA GLN A 54 -16.86 7.92 24.17
C GLN A 54 -16.74 9.34 24.77
N ASP A 55 -16.85 10.38 23.95
CA ASP A 55 -16.79 11.80 24.34
C ASP A 55 -18.18 12.50 24.38
N GLU A 56 -19.28 11.73 24.39
CA GLU A 56 -20.67 12.22 24.63
C GLU A 56 -21.23 11.74 25.98
#